data_AF-R5ZAW6-F1
#
_entry.id   AF-R5ZAW6-F1
#
_cell.length_a   1.000
_cell.length_b   1.000
_cell.length_c   1.000
_cell.angle_alpha   90.00
_cell.angle_beta   90.00
_cell.angle_gamma   90.00
#
_symmetry.space_group_name_H-M   'P 1'
#
loop_
_entity.id
_entity.type
_entity.pdbx_description
1 polymer ?
#
loop_
_entity_poly.entity_id
_entity_poly.type
_entity_poly.pdbx_seq_one_letter_code
_entity_poly.pdbx_strand_id
1 'polypeptide(L)'
;MKELDELLKENLLPDCVPEKSLNASIVKMAKETQNMKHRTLKSGVAAAAAIGILVVGSASAYAAYRYLTPSQVADQMTEDGALAKAFESKDAITINETQKSAGYEITLMGIVTGKDLSVVVNDENRSVISTKKTYAVTAITKEDGTPMPGQMDDSYQTFCVSALIHGKSFMDVNNGTLSAGAQAFVQDGVQYQLLECDDLEIFANMGVYLGVVESFGQESQAFTLDEKTGDYEVNKAFDGMQALFMLPLDKSKADDKAAEKYFTQIEEQKDEENVAAQNEADEMSGQEQIEKRLDGAKLIKSETKTVTPDADGMICISTPDEKLSYSVSDWIYDVGEESIIGEAGDGTAEGTRIETLKKNEDGTFTYQAYRPAKAQLK
;
A
#
# COMPACT_ATOMS: atom_id res chain seq x y z
N MET A 1 -7.25 17.49 59.46
CA MET A 1 -8.09 16.73 58.52
C MET A 1 -8.69 17.57 57.40
N LYS A 2 -8.88 18.90 57.51
CA LYS A 2 -9.39 19.72 56.40
C LYS A 2 -8.35 20.01 55.29
N GLU A 3 -7.07 20.14 55.64
CA GLU A 3 -6.04 20.50 54.64
C GLU A 3 -5.65 19.35 53.69
N LEU A 4 -5.77 18.09 54.13
CA LEU A 4 -5.47 16.94 53.26
C LEU A 4 -6.56 16.74 52.19
N ASP A 5 -7.81 17.07 52.53
CA ASP A 5 -8.98 16.92 51.65
C ASP A 5 -9.02 18.03 50.57
N GLU A 6 -8.53 19.22 50.90
CA GLU A 6 -8.32 20.30 49.92
C GLU A 6 -7.14 20.00 48.99
N LEU A 7 -6.02 19.50 49.52
CA LEU A 7 -4.87 19.07 48.69
C LEU A 7 -5.21 17.90 47.76
N LEU A 8 -6.07 16.97 48.19
CA LEU A 8 -6.56 15.87 47.34
C LEU A 8 -7.50 16.38 46.26
N LYS A 9 -8.37 17.36 46.52
CA LYS A 9 -9.25 17.95 45.50
C LYS A 9 -8.49 18.73 44.44
N GLU A 10 -7.42 19.42 44.82
CA GLU A 10 -6.63 20.23 43.88
C GLU A 10 -5.72 19.36 42.98
N ASN A 11 -5.31 18.17 43.45
CA ASN A 11 -4.44 17.24 42.70
C ASN A 11 -5.18 16.08 42.00
N LEU A 12 -6.49 15.90 42.24
CA LEU A 12 -7.30 14.82 41.63
C LEU A 12 -8.29 15.32 40.57
N LEU A 13 -8.35 16.62 40.30
CA LEU A 13 -9.05 17.11 39.12
C LEU A 13 -8.10 16.96 37.93
N PRO A 14 -8.44 16.15 36.91
CA PRO A 14 -7.67 16.16 35.68
C PRO A 14 -7.71 17.59 35.10
N ASP A 15 -6.56 18.12 34.67
CA ASP A 15 -6.42 19.42 33.99
C ASP A 15 -7.29 19.54 32.72
N CYS A 16 -7.94 18.44 32.32
CA CYS A 16 -8.88 18.36 31.21
C CYS A 16 -10.30 18.78 31.67
N VAL A 17 -10.49 20.05 32.04
CA VAL A 17 -11.84 20.64 31.99
C VAL A 17 -12.10 20.96 30.51
N PRO A 18 -13.06 20.29 29.84
CA PRO A 18 -13.33 20.56 28.43
C PRO A 18 -13.69 22.03 28.23
N GLU A 19 -13.17 22.63 27.16
CA GLU A 19 -13.40 24.04 26.87
C GLU A 19 -14.89 24.38 26.87
N LYS A 20 -15.24 25.59 27.32
CA LYS A 20 -16.64 26.06 27.36
C LYS A 20 -17.31 26.02 25.97
N SER A 21 -16.52 26.13 24.90
CA SER A 21 -16.92 25.95 23.50
C SER A 21 -17.45 24.53 23.25
N LEU A 22 -16.79 23.51 23.78
CA LEU A 22 -17.18 22.09 23.66
C LEU A 22 -18.53 21.84 24.36
N ASN A 23 -18.71 22.34 25.57
CA ASN A 23 -19.98 22.23 26.29
C ASN A 23 -21.13 22.95 25.57
N ALA A 24 -20.88 24.11 24.97
CA ALA A 24 -21.89 24.84 24.20
C ALA A 24 -22.30 24.08 22.92
N SER A 25 -21.34 23.48 22.22
CA SER A 25 -21.58 22.69 21.01
C SER A 25 -22.32 21.38 21.30
N ILE A 26 -21.99 20.69 22.40
CA ILE A 26 -22.70 19.48 22.86
C ILE A 26 -24.17 19.80 23.16
N VAL A 27 -24.44 20.90 23.88
CA VAL A 27 -25.81 21.31 24.21
C VAL A 27 -26.58 21.76 22.96
N LYS A 28 -25.92 22.39 21.99
CA LYS A 28 -26.55 22.79 20.72
C LYS A 28 -26.94 21.57 19.87
N MET A 29 -26.03 20.62 19.69
CA MET A 29 -26.31 19.40 18.92
C MET A 29 -27.36 18.51 19.59
N ALA A 30 -27.33 18.33 20.91
CA ALA A 30 -28.36 17.56 21.62
C ALA A 30 -29.78 18.15 21.44
N LYS A 31 -29.88 19.48 21.35
CA LYS A 31 -31.14 20.18 21.06
C LYS A 31 -31.57 20.06 19.59
N GLU A 32 -30.63 19.97 18.65
CA GLU A 32 -30.91 19.77 17.23
C GLU A 32 -31.36 18.33 16.94
N THR A 33 -30.75 17.32 17.59
CA THR A 33 -31.15 15.91 17.47
C THR A 33 -32.55 15.64 18.03
N GLN A 34 -32.95 16.31 19.12
CA GLN A 34 -34.31 16.16 19.67
C GLN A 34 -35.41 16.85 18.83
N ASN A 35 -35.06 17.78 17.94
CA ASN A 35 -36.03 18.54 17.12
C ASN A 35 -36.35 17.91 15.75
N MET A 36 -35.86 16.71 15.47
CA MET A 36 -36.23 15.99 14.25
C MET A 36 -37.63 15.40 14.40
N LYS A 37 -38.62 16.00 13.71
CA LYS A 37 -40.00 15.49 13.64
C LYS A 37 -40.02 14.09 13.01
N HIS A 38 -40.32 13.05 13.81
CA HIS A 38 -40.61 11.71 13.30
C HIS A 38 -41.81 11.73 12.36
N ARG A 39 -41.59 11.46 11.07
CA ARG A 39 -42.64 11.07 10.12
C ARG A 39 -42.75 9.55 10.11
N THR A 40 -43.84 9.02 10.67
CA THR A 40 -44.15 7.59 10.64
C THR A 40 -44.83 7.22 9.30
N LEU A 41 -44.21 6.36 8.50
CA LEU A 41 -44.84 5.68 7.36
C LEU A 41 -45.18 4.23 7.75
N LYS A 42 -46.41 3.80 7.46
CA LYS A 42 -46.97 2.49 7.84
C LYS A 42 -46.67 1.41 6.77
N SER A 43 -46.37 0.22 7.29
CA SER A 43 -46.19 -1.15 6.74
C SER A 43 -46.63 -1.52 5.31
N GLY A 44 -45.83 -2.40 4.67
CA GLY A 44 -46.25 -3.31 3.59
C GLY A 44 -45.13 -4.23 3.07
N VAL A 45 -45.05 -5.45 3.63
CA VAL A 45 -44.37 -6.70 3.20
C VAL A 45 -43.57 -6.74 1.88
N ALA A 46 -42.27 -7.09 1.95
CA ALA A 46 -41.58 -8.09 1.10
C ALA A 46 -40.13 -8.33 1.60
N ALA A 47 -39.68 -9.59 1.54
CA ALA A 47 -38.44 -10.11 2.13
C ALA A 47 -37.15 -9.53 1.53
N ALA A 48 -36.13 -9.26 2.37
CA ALA A 48 -34.73 -9.20 1.96
C ALA A 48 -33.80 -9.29 3.19
N ALA A 49 -32.73 -10.07 3.03
CA ALA A 49 -31.54 -10.28 3.86
C ALA A 49 -31.47 -9.52 5.21
N ALA A 50 -31.42 -10.28 6.30
CA ALA A 50 -30.93 -9.80 7.58
C ALA A 50 -29.42 -9.51 7.46
N ILE A 51 -29.05 -8.32 6.99
CA ILE A 51 -27.74 -7.74 7.27
C ILE A 51 -27.83 -7.26 8.72
N GLY A 52 -27.38 -8.11 9.63
CA GLY A 52 -27.13 -7.71 11.00
C GLY A 52 -26.04 -6.65 10.99
N ILE A 53 -26.43 -5.38 10.98
CA ILE A 53 -25.58 -4.29 11.46
C ILE A 53 -25.39 -4.57 12.95
N LEU A 54 -24.39 -5.38 13.27
CA LEU A 54 -23.93 -5.56 14.62
C LEU A 54 -23.33 -4.22 15.06
N VAL A 55 -24.14 -3.50 15.81
CA VAL A 55 -23.70 -2.40 16.67
C VAL A 55 -22.66 -2.96 17.64
N VAL A 56 -21.39 -2.86 17.26
CA VAL A 56 -20.23 -2.92 18.15
C VAL A 56 -19.74 -1.47 18.18
N GLY A 57 -20.17 -0.62 19.10
CA GLY A 57 -19.91 -0.68 20.53
C GLY A 57 -19.18 0.61 20.90
N SER A 58 -19.91 1.68 21.24
CA SER A 58 -19.45 2.95 21.83
C SER A 58 -18.28 3.76 21.19
N ALA A 59 -17.53 3.25 20.22
CA ALA A 59 -16.38 3.93 19.62
C ALA A 59 -16.76 4.81 18.41
N SER A 60 -17.80 4.47 17.66
CA SER A 60 -18.23 5.22 16.46
C SER A 60 -18.67 6.65 16.80
N ALA A 61 -19.23 6.85 17.99
CA ALA A 61 -19.55 8.20 18.49
C ALA A 61 -18.32 8.94 19.04
N TYR A 62 -17.26 8.24 19.44
CA TYR A 62 -16.04 8.83 20.00
C TYR A 62 -15.10 9.37 18.91
N ALA A 63 -15.00 8.69 17.76
CA ALA A 63 -14.18 9.11 16.63
C ALA A 63 -14.58 10.50 16.09
N ALA A 64 -15.88 10.78 15.98
CA ALA A 64 -16.39 12.04 15.41
C ALA A 64 -16.04 13.31 16.19
N TYR A 65 -15.62 13.20 17.45
CA TYR A 65 -15.18 14.35 18.28
C TYR A 65 -13.66 14.46 18.43
N ARG A 66 -12.91 13.40 18.09
CA ARG A 66 -11.45 13.32 18.26
C ARG A 66 -10.69 13.74 17.00
N TYR A 67 -11.28 13.53 15.83
CA TYR A 67 -10.60 13.71 14.55
C TYR A 67 -11.01 14.99 13.82
N LEU A 68 -10.11 15.51 13.00
CA LEU A 68 -10.46 16.45 11.94
C LEU A 68 -11.52 15.84 11.04
N THR A 69 -12.48 16.61 10.56
CA THR A 69 -13.43 16.10 9.56
C THR A 69 -12.70 15.81 8.24
N PRO A 70 -13.24 14.94 7.36
CA PRO A 70 -12.65 14.71 6.04
C PRO A 70 -12.46 16.01 5.23
N SER A 71 -13.38 16.97 5.40
CA SER A 71 -13.26 18.30 4.80
C SER A 71 -12.05 19.08 5.34
N GLN A 72 -11.84 19.08 6.66
CA GLN A 72 -10.67 19.72 7.27
C GLN A 72 -9.36 19.04 6.87
N VAL A 73 -9.34 17.72 6.76
CA VAL A 73 -8.16 16.98 6.25
C VAL A 73 -7.85 17.40 4.82
N ALA A 74 -8.86 17.47 3.95
CA ALA A 74 -8.69 17.96 2.58
C ALA A 74 -8.20 19.41 2.54
N ASP A 75 -8.75 20.31 3.35
CA ASP A 75 -8.36 21.73 3.41
C ASP A 75 -6.89 21.93 3.85
N GLN A 76 -6.33 21.00 4.62
CA GLN A 76 -4.90 21.00 4.98
C GLN A 76 -3.99 20.50 3.84
N MET A 77 -4.52 19.69 2.92
CA MET A 77 -3.75 19.04 1.86
C MET A 77 -3.96 19.68 0.47
N THR A 78 -4.97 20.54 0.31
CA THR A 78 -5.30 21.18 -0.98
C THR A 78 -5.45 22.70 -0.83
N GLU A 79 -5.04 23.46 -1.84
CA GLU A 79 -5.06 24.93 -1.76
C GLU A 79 -6.40 25.57 -2.19
N ASP A 80 -7.16 24.92 -3.08
CA ASP A 80 -8.35 25.51 -3.72
C ASP A 80 -9.67 25.29 -2.94
N GLY A 81 -9.63 24.45 -1.91
CA GLY A 81 -10.78 24.04 -1.10
C GLY A 81 -11.88 23.29 -1.86
N ALA A 82 -11.64 22.86 -3.11
CA ALA A 82 -12.65 22.15 -3.91
C ALA A 82 -12.97 20.77 -3.31
N LEU A 83 -11.93 20.02 -2.95
CA LEU A 83 -12.07 18.71 -2.32
C LEU A 83 -12.69 18.82 -0.91
N ALA A 84 -12.29 19.84 -0.13
CA ALA A 84 -12.88 20.12 1.17
C ALA A 84 -14.41 20.32 1.09
N LYS A 85 -14.88 21.12 0.11
CA LYS A 85 -16.33 21.31 -0.15
C LYS A 85 -17.02 20.03 -0.64
N ALA A 86 -16.32 19.20 -1.41
CA ALA A 86 -16.86 17.93 -1.86
C ALA A 86 -17.18 17.01 -0.67
N PHE A 87 -16.29 16.95 0.33
CA PHE A 87 -16.52 16.20 1.58
C PHE A 87 -17.66 16.74 2.45
N GLU A 88 -18.04 18.00 2.31
CA GLU A 88 -19.22 18.59 2.98
C GLU A 88 -20.52 18.40 2.17
N SER A 89 -20.41 17.94 0.93
CA SER A 89 -21.55 17.77 0.04
C SER A 89 -22.37 16.53 0.40
N LYS A 90 -23.61 16.50 -0.09
CA LYS A 90 -24.48 15.31 0.00
C LYS A 90 -23.95 14.09 -0.76
N ASP A 91 -22.96 14.29 -1.65
CA ASP A 91 -22.39 13.23 -2.46
C ASP A 91 -21.23 12.51 -1.72
N ALA A 92 -20.76 13.08 -0.60
CA ALA A 92 -19.83 12.43 0.30
C ALA A 92 -20.54 11.41 1.19
N ILE A 93 -19.86 10.30 1.44
CA ILE A 93 -20.33 9.23 2.30
C ILE A 93 -19.53 9.27 3.60
N THR A 94 -20.19 9.59 4.70
CA THR A 94 -19.61 9.53 6.03
C THR A 94 -19.66 8.09 6.53
N ILE A 95 -18.51 7.56 6.98
CA ILE A 95 -18.36 6.17 7.39
C ILE A 95 -18.07 6.10 8.90
N ASN A 96 -16.95 6.69 9.35
CA ASN A 96 -16.47 6.66 10.74
C ASN A 96 -16.43 5.25 11.34
N GLU A 97 -15.99 4.27 10.54
CA GLU A 97 -15.75 2.91 11.01
C GLU A 97 -14.31 2.80 11.52
N THR A 98 -14.13 2.24 12.73
CA THR A 98 -12.81 2.04 13.34
C THR A 98 -12.54 0.55 13.48
N GLN A 99 -11.35 0.13 13.04
CA GLN A 99 -10.79 -1.20 13.28
C GLN A 99 -9.48 -1.06 14.06
N LYS A 100 -9.11 -2.13 14.79
CA LYS A 100 -7.90 -2.17 15.63
C LYS A 100 -7.00 -3.32 15.21
N SER A 101 -5.71 -3.05 15.07
CA SER A 101 -4.72 -4.08 14.76
C SER A 101 -3.31 -3.61 15.10
N ALA A 102 -2.47 -4.55 15.54
CA ALA A 102 -1.06 -4.33 15.85
C ALA A 102 -0.75 -3.10 16.74
N GLY A 103 -1.67 -2.74 17.65
CA GLY A 103 -1.50 -1.58 18.54
C GLY A 103 -1.89 -0.24 17.91
N TYR A 104 -2.63 -0.25 16.80
CA TYR A 104 -3.18 0.94 16.14
C TYR A 104 -4.70 0.91 16.09
N GLU A 105 -5.32 2.09 16.21
CA GLU A 105 -6.71 2.34 15.83
C GLU A 105 -6.75 3.02 14.46
N ILE A 106 -7.39 2.38 13.49
CA ILE A 106 -7.52 2.84 12.11
C ILE A 106 -8.98 3.17 11.86
N THR A 107 -9.27 4.41 11.47
CA THR A 107 -10.63 4.86 11.19
C THR A 107 -10.78 5.25 9.73
N LEU A 108 -11.68 4.60 9.00
CA LEU A 108 -12.15 5.09 7.71
C LEU A 108 -13.23 6.15 7.95
N MET A 109 -12.89 7.41 7.68
CA MET A 109 -13.72 8.55 8.06
C MET A 109 -14.83 8.81 7.04
N GLY A 110 -14.48 8.83 5.76
CA GLY A 110 -15.44 9.05 4.69
C GLY A 110 -14.80 9.01 3.32
N ILE A 111 -15.66 8.94 2.31
CA ILE A 111 -15.29 8.90 0.90
C ILE A 111 -16.11 9.90 0.09
N VAL A 112 -15.53 10.41 -0.99
CA VAL A 112 -16.25 11.23 -1.99
C VAL A 112 -15.70 10.94 -3.37
N THR A 113 -16.57 10.92 -4.37
CA THR A 113 -16.19 10.68 -5.77
C THR A 113 -16.70 11.83 -6.63
N GLY A 114 -15.80 12.49 -7.36
CA GLY A 114 -16.13 13.70 -8.09
C GLY A 114 -15.11 14.04 -9.18
N LYS A 115 -15.51 14.95 -10.07
CA LYS A 115 -14.66 15.42 -11.17
C LYS A 115 -13.91 16.67 -10.75
N ASP A 116 -12.69 16.82 -11.26
CA ASP A 116 -11.88 18.03 -11.11
C ASP A 116 -11.63 18.43 -9.64
N LEU A 117 -11.46 17.42 -8.77
CA LEU A 117 -11.15 17.57 -7.34
C LEU A 117 -9.66 17.28 -7.00
N SER A 118 -8.83 17.06 -8.03
CA SER A 118 -7.50 16.45 -7.91
C SER A 118 -6.51 17.32 -7.15
N VAL A 119 -5.68 16.67 -6.33
CA VAL A 119 -4.67 17.30 -5.49
C VAL A 119 -3.30 17.37 -6.17
N VAL A 120 -3.09 16.58 -7.23
CA VAL A 120 -1.80 16.51 -7.95
C VAL A 120 -2.03 16.72 -9.44
N VAL A 121 -1.83 17.95 -9.90
CA VAL A 121 -1.82 18.24 -11.33
C VAL A 121 -0.43 17.89 -11.89
N ASN A 122 -0.35 16.87 -12.74
CA ASN A 122 0.64 16.81 -13.81
C ASN A 122 -0.08 16.43 -15.11
N ASP A 123 0.02 17.32 -16.10
CA ASP A 123 -0.93 17.44 -17.21
C ASP A 123 -0.52 16.70 -18.49
N GLU A 124 0.44 15.77 -18.43
CA GLU A 124 1.05 15.24 -19.66
C GLU A 124 0.55 13.84 -20.10
N ASN A 125 -0.21 13.11 -19.27
CA ASN A 125 -0.68 11.75 -19.58
C ASN A 125 -2.22 11.54 -19.49
N ARG A 126 -3.04 12.61 -19.61
CA ARG A 126 -4.52 12.47 -19.60
C ARG A 126 -5.06 11.87 -20.91
N SER A 127 -4.87 10.57 -21.12
CA SER A 127 -5.66 9.80 -22.08
C SER A 127 -6.41 8.66 -21.40
N VAL A 128 -7.71 8.92 -21.14
CA VAL A 128 -8.84 7.96 -21.16
C VAL A 128 -8.71 6.79 -20.16
N ILE A 129 -9.33 6.79 -18.98
CA ILE A 129 -10.78 6.71 -18.69
C ILE A 129 -11.06 7.39 -17.34
N SER A 130 -12.05 8.28 -17.30
CA SER A 130 -12.54 9.04 -16.13
C SER A 130 -11.71 10.24 -15.66
N THR A 131 -12.28 11.45 -15.82
CA THR A 131 -11.87 12.66 -15.07
C THR A 131 -12.42 12.69 -13.64
N LYS A 132 -13.20 11.67 -13.26
CA LYS A 132 -13.76 11.49 -11.93
C LYS A 132 -12.82 10.63 -11.10
N LYS A 133 -12.49 11.11 -9.91
CA LYS A 133 -11.60 10.44 -8.96
C LYS A 133 -12.34 10.16 -7.66
N THR A 134 -11.93 9.11 -6.96
CA THR A 134 -12.41 8.78 -5.63
C THR A 134 -11.37 9.19 -4.60
N TYR A 135 -11.86 9.81 -3.53
CA TYR A 135 -11.05 10.25 -2.41
C TYR A 135 -11.52 9.57 -1.13
N ALA A 136 -10.59 9.06 -0.33
CA ALA A 136 -10.88 8.45 0.95
C ALA A 136 -9.99 9.05 2.04
N VAL A 137 -10.57 9.35 3.21
CA VAL A 137 -9.83 9.85 4.36
C VAL A 137 -9.77 8.80 5.45
N THR A 138 -8.56 8.50 5.91
CA THR A 138 -8.30 7.66 7.08
C THR A 138 -7.62 8.44 8.19
N ALA A 139 -7.90 8.08 9.43
CA ALA A 139 -7.21 8.56 10.62
C ALA A 139 -6.59 7.38 11.38
N ILE A 140 -5.31 7.49 11.72
CA ILE A 140 -4.53 6.44 12.37
C ILE A 140 -3.96 6.99 13.68
N THR A 141 -4.15 6.24 14.76
CA THR A 141 -3.60 6.53 16.09
C THR A 141 -3.05 5.27 16.73
N LYS A 142 -2.19 5.42 17.75
CA LYS A 142 -1.76 4.30 18.58
C LYS A 142 -2.82 3.99 19.64
N GLU A 143 -3.08 2.71 19.85
CA GLU A 143 -4.04 2.21 20.86
C GLU A 143 -3.66 2.61 22.29
N ASP A 144 -2.36 2.75 22.56
CA ASP A 144 -1.85 3.18 23.88
C ASP A 144 -2.04 4.68 24.15
N GLY A 145 -2.54 5.44 23.18
CA GLY A 145 -2.80 6.87 23.27
C GLY A 145 -1.57 7.75 23.10
N THR A 146 -0.39 7.18 22.87
CA THR A 146 0.80 7.96 22.53
C THR A 146 0.64 8.60 21.15
N PRO A 147 1.17 9.81 20.93
CA PRO A 147 1.01 10.49 19.66
C PRO A 147 1.72 9.74 18.52
N MET A 148 1.15 9.82 17.32
CA MET A 148 1.85 9.46 16.09
C MET A 148 3.09 10.37 15.92
N PRO A 149 4.24 9.83 15.46
CA PRO A 149 5.44 10.64 15.18
C PRO A 149 5.13 11.73 14.16
N GLY A 150 5.69 12.93 14.33
CA GLY A 150 5.61 14.00 13.34
C GLY A 150 6.46 13.70 12.11
N GLN A 151 6.15 14.32 10.96
CA GLN A 151 6.84 14.04 9.69
C GLN A 151 8.37 14.25 9.68
N MET A 152 8.88 15.00 10.66
CA MET A 152 10.31 15.28 10.83
C MET A 152 11.01 14.31 11.79
N ASP A 153 10.25 13.39 12.43
CA ASP A 153 10.80 12.40 13.34
C ASP A 153 11.34 11.19 12.58
N ASP A 154 12.46 10.64 13.01
CA ASP A 154 13.08 9.44 12.40
C ASP A 154 12.15 8.22 12.40
N SER A 155 11.18 8.17 13.32
CA SER A 155 10.20 7.09 13.42
C SER A 155 8.94 7.31 12.58
N TYR A 156 8.86 8.40 11.81
CA TYR A 156 7.72 8.65 10.94
C TYR A 156 7.69 7.67 9.77
N GLN A 157 6.50 7.12 9.51
CA GLN A 157 6.22 6.34 8.31
C GLN A 157 4.87 6.75 7.73
N THR A 158 4.73 6.63 6.41
CA THR A 158 3.44 6.77 5.74
C THR A 158 2.85 5.37 5.55
N PHE A 159 1.65 5.15 6.08
CA PHE A 159 0.90 3.91 5.86
C PHE A 159 0.42 3.80 4.41
N CYS A 160 0.12 2.59 3.94
CA CYS A 160 -0.42 2.38 2.61
C CYS A 160 -1.93 2.16 2.68
N VAL A 161 -2.67 2.90 1.86
CA VAL A 161 -4.12 2.76 1.69
C VAL A 161 -4.39 2.32 0.26
N SER A 162 -5.12 1.23 0.09
CA SER A 162 -5.29 0.58 -1.21
C SER A 162 -6.75 0.18 -1.41
N ALA A 163 -7.32 0.48 -2.58
CA ALA A 163 -8.63 -0.03 -2.95
C ALA A 163 -8.50 -1.45 -3.51
N LEU A 164 -9.37 -2.37 -3.08
CA LEU A 164 -9.40 -3.76 -3.52
C LEU A 164 -10.76 -4.06 -4.12
N ILE A 165 -10.80 -4.58 -5.35
CA ILE A 165 -12.06 -4.80 -6.07
C ILE A 165 -12.50 -6.26 -5.90
N HIS A 166 -13.74 -6.49 -5.45
CA HIS A 166 -14.30 -7.83 -5.28
C HIS A 166 -14.13 -8.69 -6.55
N GLY A 167 -13.61 -9.91 -6.39
CA GLY A 167 -13.39 -10.84 -7.49
C GLY A 167 -12.20 -10.52 -8.39
N LYS A 168 -11.37 -9.52 -8.05
CA LYS A 168 -10.14 -9.19 -8.76
C LYS A 168 -8.96 -9.24 -7.81
N SER A 169 -7.91 -9.99 -8.17
CA SER A 169 -6.68 -10.10 -7.38
C SER A 169 -5.98 -8.73 -7.28
N PHE A 170 -5.38 -8.43 -6.13
CA PHE A 170 -4.58 -7.22 -5.96
C PHE A 170 -3.38 -7.20 -6.91
N MET A 171 -2.84 -8.37 -7.27
CA MET A 171 -1.78 -8.44 -8.29
C MET A 171 -2.27 -7.99 -9.67
N ASP A 172 -3.58 -8.04 -9.92
CA ASP A 172 -4.17 -7.61 -11.17
C ASP A 172 -4.66 -6.17 -11.14
N VAL A 173 -5.31 -5.79 -10.04
CA VAL A 173 -5.87 -4.46 -9.82
C VAL A 173 -5.33 -3.93 -8.49
N ASN A 174 -4.31 -3.08 -8.57
CA ASN A 174 -3.62 -2.44 -7.45
C ASN A 174 -3.60 -0.92 -7.60
N ASN A 175 -2.90 -0.26 -6.66
CA ASN A 175 -2.69 1.18 -6.65
C ASN A 175 -2.11 1.72 -7.97
N GLY A 176 -1.19 1.01 -8.61
CA GLY A 176 -0.62 1.43 -9.89
C GLY A 176 -1.69 1.47 -10.99
N THR A 177 -2.43 0.37 -11.16
CA THR A 177 -3.51 0.30 -12.16
C THR A 177 -4.65 1.27 -11.88
N LEU A 178 -4.96 1.52 -10.59
CA LEU A 178 -5.99 2.46 -10.14
C LEU A 178 -5.53 3.93 -10.13
N SER A 179 -4.34 4.21 -10.66
CA SER A 179 -3.73 5.55 -10.64
C SER A 179 -3.80 6.18 -9.24
N ALA A 180 -3.52 5.39 -8.21
CA ALA A 180 -3.71 5.76 -6.83
C ALA A 180 -2.48 6.49 -6.26
N GLY A 181 -2.74 7.59 -5.55
CA GLY A 181 -1.75 8.33 -4.79
C GLY A 181 -2.28 8.63 -3.40
N ALA A 182 -1.40 8.64 -2.39
CA ALA A 182 -1.76 8.97 -1.03
C ALA A 182 -0.90 10.10 -0.49
N GLN A 183 -1.53 11.03 0.22
CA GLN A 183 -0.86 12.07 0.99
C GLN A 183 -1.17 11.89 2.46
N ALA A 184 -0.24 12.28 3.32
CA ALA A 184 -0.42 12.14 4.76
C ALA A 184 0.20 13.32 5.50
N PHE A 185 -0.39 13.67 6.64
CA PHE A 185 0.21 14.57 7.64
C PHE A 185 -0.16 14.11 9.04
N VAL A 186 0.53 14.65 10.04
CA VAL A 186 0.27 14.38 11.45
C VAL A 186 -0.14 15.67 12.14
N GLN A 187 -1.27 15.63 12.83
CA GLN A 187 -1.76 16.75 13.63
C GLN A 187 -2.38 16.21 14.93
N ASP A 188 -2.04 16.84 16.04
CA ASP A 188 -2.56 16.50 17.38
C ASP A 188 -2.37 15.01 17.74
N GLY A 189 -1.26 14.42 17.29
CA GLY A 189 -0.90 13.02 17.52
C GLY A 189 -1.69 12.01 16.68
N VAL A 190 -2.43 12.46 15.66
CA VAL A 190 -3.18 11.63 14.70
C VAL A 190 -2.53 11.74 13.33
N GLN A 191 -2.29 10.62 12.67
CA GLN A 191 -1.87 10.62 11.27
C GLN A 191 -3.09 10.50 10.37
N TYR A 192 -3.31 11.51 9.54
CA TYR A 192 -4.37 11.52 8.54
C TYR A 192 -3.79 11.12 7.18
N GLN A 193 -4.52 10.29 6.44
CA GLN A 193 -4.18 9.98 5.05
C GLN A 193 -5.36 10.29 4.14
N LEU A 194 -5.04 10.87 2.99
CA LEU A 194 -5.96 11.12 1.89
C LEU A 194 -5.49 10.28 0.70
N LEU A 195 -6.27 9.25 0.37
CA LEU A 195 -6.15 8.50 -0.88
C LEU A 195 -6.86 9.27 -1.99
N GLU A 196 -6.23 9.41 -3.15
CA GLU A 196 -6.82 9.76 -4.44
C GLU A 196 -6.64 8.56 -5.37
N CYS A 197 -7.67 8.10 -6.07
CA CYS A 197 -7.59 7.04 -7.07
C CYS A 197 -8.67 7.19 -8.14
N ASP A 198 -8.67 6.35 -9.16
CA ASP A 198 -9.71 6.30 -10.19
C ASP A 198 -11.13 6.14 -9.62
N ASP A 199 -12.13 6.33 -10.47
CA ASP A 199 -13.54 6.24 -10.09
C ASP A 199 -13.89 4.82 -9.60
N LEU A 200 -14.11 4.67 -8.29
CA LEU A 200 -14.48 3.40 -7.69
C LEU A 200 -15.99 3.14 -7.81
N GLU A 201 -16.80 4.16 -8.09
CA GLU A 201 -18.25 4.00 -8.20
C GLU A 201 -18.64 3.10 -9.38
N ILE A 202 -17.83 3.03 -10.45
CA ILE A 202 -18.08 2.12 -11.57
C ILE A 202 -18.12 0.65 -11.13
N PHE A 203 -17.39 0.30 -10.06
CA PHE A 203 -17.30 -1.05 -9.49
C PHE A 203 -18.35 -1.33 -8.40
N ALA A 204 -19.29 -0.42 -8.13
CA ALA A 204 -20.20 -0.53 -6.99
C ALA A 204 -21.10 -1.79 -7.00
N ASN A 205 -21.40 -2.36 -8.17
CA ASN A 205 -22.13 -3.63 -8.27
C ASN A 205 -21.30 -4.86 -7.86
N MET A 206 -19.98 -4.78 -8.04
CA MET A 206 -19.05 -5.85 -7.66
C MET A 206 -18.81 -5.85 -6.15
N GLY A 207 -18.64 -4.66 -5.58
CA GLY A 207 -18.16 -4.49 -4.21
C GLY A 207 -16.70 -4.04 -4.21
N VAL A 208 -16.39 -3.09 -3.33
CA VAL A 208 -15.07 -2.49 -3.22
C VAL A 208 -14.69 -2.44 -1.75
N TYR A 209 -13.45 -2.80 -1.46
CA TYR A 209 -12.86 -2.72 -0.15
C TYR A 209 -11.78 -1.64 -0.12
N LEU A 210 -11.50 -1.13 1.07
CA LEU A 210 -10.34 -0.29 1.36
C LEU A 210 -9.47 -1.01 2.38
N GLY A 211 -8.26 -1.38 1.96
CA GLY A 211 -7.23 -1.95 2.81
C GLY A 211 -6.28 -0.87 3.32
N VAL A 212 -5.85 -0.98 4.58
CA VAL A 212 -4.77 -0.16 5.16
C VAL A 212 -3.71 -1.08 5.72
N VAL A 213 -2.44 -0.85 5.38
CA VAL A 213 -1.26 -1.61 5.86
C VAL A 213 -0.10 -0.67 6.21
N GLU A 214 0.95 -1.17 6.85
CA GLU A 214 2.10 -0.35 7.29
C GLU A 214 2.91 0.21 6.12
N SER A 215 3.05 -0.54 5.04
CA SER A 215 3.87 -0.13 3.90
C SER A 215 3.38 -0.76 2.60
N PHE A 216 3.61 -0.03 1.51
CA PHE A 216 3.30 -0.50 0.16
C PHE A 216 3.99 -1.84 -0.13
N GLY A 217 3.27 -2.77 -0.74
CA GLY A 217 3.73 -4.13 -1.04
C GLY A 217 3.34 -5.17 0.02
N GLN A 218 2.73 -4.75 1.13
CA GLN A 218 2.21 -5.66 2.16
C GLN A 218 0.77 -6.10 1.91
N GLU A 219 0.03 -5.47 0.98
CA GLU A 219 -1.40 -5.71 0.78
C GLU A 219 -1.71 -7.15 0.40
N SER A 220 -0.93 -7.75 -0.50
CA SER A 220 -1.10 -9.16 -0.91
C SER A 220 -0.74 -10.17 0.18
N GLN A 221 -0.04 -9.73 1.22
CA GLN A 221 0.28 -10.52 2.41
C GLN A 221 -0.80 -10.35 3.49
N ALA A 222 -1.34 -9.14 3.64
CA ALA A 222 -2.34 -8.77 4.64
C ALA A 222 -3.77 -9.16 4.23
N PHE A 223 -4.08 -9.19 2.94
CA PHE A 223 -5.42 -9.47 2.42
C PHE A 223 -5.41 -10.63 1.44
N THR A 224 -6.32 -11.58 1.66
CA THR A 224 -6.48 -12.77 0.80
C THR A 224 -7.81 -12.68 0.08
N LEU A 225 -7.79 -12.90 -1.24
CA LEU A 225 -8.98 -13.06 -2.05
C LEU A 225 -9.46 -14.52 -1.96
N ASP A 226 -10.70 -14.74 -1.53
CA ASP A 226 -11.35 -16.05 -1.71
C ASP A 226 -11.78 -16.16 -3.17
N GLU A 227 -11.08 -16.99 -3.97
CA GLU A 227 -11.38 -17.11 -5.40
C GLU A 227 -12.75 -17.72 -5.72
N LYS A 228 -13.41 -18.37 -4.76
CA LYS A 228 -14.74 -18.95 -4.98
C LYS A 228 -15.84 -17.91 -4.81
N THR A 229 -15.69 -17.01 -3.85
CA THR A 229 -16.70 -16.01 -3.52
C THR A 229 -16.40 -14.66 -4.18
N GLY A 230 -15.12 -14.33 -4.32
CA GLY A 230 -14.62 -13.02 -4.73
C GLY A 230 -14.40 -12.06 -3.55
N ASP A 231 -14.68 -12.49 -2.31
CA ASP A 231 -14.52 -11.64 -1.14
C ASP A 231 -13.06 -11.52 -0.71
N TYR A 232 -12.70 -10.33 -0.22
CA TYR A 232 -11.43 -10.10 0.45
C TYR A 232 -11.58 -10.36 1.95
N GLU A 233 -10.62 -11.08 2.51
CA GLU A 233 -10.51 -11.34 3.93
C GLU A 233 -9.15 -10.93 4.47
N VAL A 234 -9.10 -10.57 5.76
CA VAL A 234 -7.86 -10.31 6.47
C VAL A 234 -7.10 -11.62 6.68
N ASN A 235 -5.83 -11.65 6.28
CA ASN A 235 -4.92 -12.75 6.58
C ASN A 235 -4.51 -12.70 8.05
N LYS A 236 -5.10 -13.59 8.86
CA LYS A 236 -4.83 -13.68 10.30
C LYS A 236 -3.40 -14.09 10.64
N ALA A 237 -2.64 -14.61 9.68
CA ALA A 237 -1.23 -14.97 9.86
C ALA A 237 -0.27 -13.80 9.55
N PHE A 238 -0.77 -12.70 8.97
CA PHE A 238 0.04 -11.52 8.73
C PHE A 238 0.39 -10.84 10.06
N ASP A 239 1.69 -10.61 10.26
CA ASP A 239 2.25 -9.97 11.45
C ASP A 239 2.55 -8.50 11.12
N GLY A 240 1.55 -7.65 11.32
CA GLY A 240 1.63 -6.22 11.05
C GLY A 240 0.26 -5.54 11.16
N MET A 241 0.26 -4.20 11.17
CA MET A 241 -0.97 -3.42 11.13
C MET A 241 -1.72 -3.65 9.82
N GLN A 242 -3.02 -3.95 9.95
CA GLN A 242 -3.92 -4.20 8.83
C GLN A 242 -5.37 -3.84 9.18
N ALA A 243 -6.09 -3.19 8.27
CA ALA A 243 -7.52 -2.95 8.40
C ALA A 243 -8.19 -3.11 7.03
N LEU A 244 -9.38 -3.71 7.00
CA LEU A 244 -10.10 -3.99 5.76
C LEU A 244 -11.55 -3.51 5.89
N PHE A 245 -11.90 -2.45 5.19
CA PHE A 245 -13.23 -1.84 5.23
C PHE A 245 -13.99 -2.15 3.95
N MET A 246 -15.28 -2.47 4.05
CA MET A 246 -16.16 -2.52 2.88
C MET A 246 -16.64 -1.10 2.56
N LEU A 247 -16.49 -0.65 1.31
CA LEU A 247 -16.96 0.66 0.89
C LEU A 247 -18.48 0.62 0.60
N PRO A 248 -19.29 1.49 1.25
CA PRO A 248 -20.74 1.54 1.05
C PRO A 248 -21.12 2.33 -0.22
N LEU A 249 -20.57 1.94 -1.38
CA LEU A 249 -20.82 2.62 -2.65
C LEU A 249 -22.27 2.46 -3.12
N ASP A 250 -22.81 3.53 -3.72
CA ASP A 250 -24.17 3.52 -4.28
C ASP A 250 -24.20 2.68 -5.57
N LYS A 251 -24.83 1.51 -5.50
CA LYS A 251 -24.99 0.60 -6.64
C LYS A 251 -25.69 1.23 -7.85
N SER A 252 -26.48 2.29 -7.67
CA SER A 252 -27.10 3.01 -8.79
C SER A 252 -26.10 3.80 -9.64
N LYS A 253 -24.88 4.02 -9.12
CA LYS A 253 -23.77 4.67 -9.82
C LYS A 253 -22.80 3.67 -10.47
N ALA A 254 -23.03 2.37 -10.30
CA ALA A 254 -22.26 1.32 -10.97
C ALA A 254 -22.37 1.43 -12.50
N ASP A 255 -21.29 1.08 -13.19
CA ASP A 255 -21.26 0.96 -14.64
C ASP A 255 -20.45 -0.29 -15.02
N ASP A 256 -21.16 -1.42 -15.12
CA ASP A 256 -20.56 -2.73 -15.40
C ASP A 256 -19.79 -2.73 -16.74
N LYS A 257 -20.24 -1.95 -17.74
CA LYS A 257 -19.55 -1.84 -19.03
C LYS A 257 -18.25 -1.05 -18.90
N ALA A 258 -18.26 0.02 -18.11
CA ALA A 258 -17.04 0.77 -17.81
C ALA A 258 -16.06 -0.09 -17.01
N ALA A 259 -16.53 -0.87 -16.03
CA ALA A 259 -15.72 -1.79 -15.26
C ALA A 259 -15.09 -2.89 -16.14
N GLU A 260 -15.86 -3.55 -17.01
CA GLU A 260 -15.33 -4.53 -17.97
C GLU A 260 -14.25 -3.93 -18.85
N LYS A 261 -14.52 -2.75 -19.43
CA LYS A 261 -13.54 -2.04 -20.26
C LYS A 261 -12.27 -1.70 -19.47
N TYR A 262 -12.40 -1.31 -18.20
CA TYR A 262 -11.28 -0.98 -17.34
C TYR A 262 -10.34 -2.18 -17.17
N PHE A 263 -10.89 -3.36 -16.89
CA PHE A 263 -10.08 -4.58 -16.74
C PHE A 263 -9.44 -5.03 -18.06
N THR A 264 -10.17 -4.95 -19.18
CA THR A 264 -9.59 -5.27 -20.49
C THR A 264 -8.40 -4.37 -20.82
N GLN A 265 -8.47 -3.08 -20.50
CA GLN A 265 -7.34 -2.17 -20.74
C GLN A 265 -6.11 -2.51 -19.88
N ILE A 266 -6.31 -2.93 -18.62
CA ILE A 266 -5.20 -3.40 -17.78
C ILE A 266 -4.54 -4.63 -18.38
N GLU A 267 -5.34 -5.58 -18.90
CA GLU A 267 -4.82 -6.79 -19.56
C GLU A 267 -4.05 -6.45 -20.85
N GLU A 268 -4.60 -5.57 -21.69
CA GLU A 268 -3.94 -5.12 -22.93
C GLU A 268 -2.61 -4.40 -22.64
N GLN A 269 -2.56 -3.53 -21.63
CA GLN A 269 -1.32 -2.85 -21.23
C GLN A 269 -0.24 -3.83 -20.74
N LYS A 270 -0.63 -4.85 -19.96
CA LYS A 270 0.30 -5.90 -19.52
C LYS A 270 0.86 -6.70 -20.70
N ASP A 271 0.03 -7.00 -21.69
CA ASP A 271 0.48 -7.70 -22.89
C ASP A 271 1.45 -6.84 -23.72
N GLU A 272 1.17 -5.55 -23.87
CA GLU A 272 2.07 -4.60 -24.55
C GLU A 272 3.42 -4.44 -23.82
N GLU A 273 3.41 -4.31 -22.48
CA GLU A 273 4.64 -4.25 -21.67
C GLU A 273 5.46 -5.54 -21.78
N ASN A 274 4.80 -6.70 -21.75
CA ASN A 274 5.49 -7.99 -21.92
C ASN A 274 6.11 -8.13 -23.31
N VAL A 275 5.42 -7.69 -24.37
CA VAL A 275 5.96 -7.69 -25.72
C VAL A 275 7.13 -6.72 -25.85
N ALA A 276 7.05 -5.53 -25.24
CA ALA A 276 8.16 -4.57 -25.23
C ALA A 276 9.38 -5.14 -24.48
N ALA A 277 9.18 -5.72 -23.29
CA ALA A 277 10.24 -6.34 -22.50
C ALA A 277 10.89 -7.54 -23.23
N GLN A 278 10.09 -8.34 -23.95
CA GLN A 278 10.60 -9.44 -24.77
C GLN A 278 11.42 -8.92 -25.96
N ASN A 279 10.96 -7.88 -26.65
CA ASN A 279 11.70 -7.28 -27.76
C ASN A 279 13.03 -6.67 -27.27
N GLU A 280 13.04 -5.99 -26.12
CA GLU A 280 14.28 -5.50 -25.50
C GLU A 280 15.22 -6.66 -25.10
N ALA A 281 14.68 -7.78 -24.60
CA ALA A 281 15.47 -8.97 -24.29
C ALA A 281 16.08 -9.62 -25.53
N ASP A 282 15.34 -9.67 -26.63
CA ASP A 282 15.78 -10.24 -27.91
C ASP A 282 16.80 -9.35 -28.65
N GLU A 283 16.80 -8.04 -28.38
CA GLU A 283 17.78 -7.08 -28.92
C GLU A 283 19.08 -6.98 -28.09
N MET A 284 19.05 -7.38 -26.81
CA MET A 284 20.25 -7.43 -25.96
C MET A 284 21.17 -8.60 -26.34
N SER A 285 22.47 -8.33 -26.41
CA SER A 285 23.49 -9.37 -26.56
C SER A 285 23.44 -10.36 -25.38
N GLY A 286 23.85 -11.62 -25.60
CA GLY A 286 23.84 -12.64 -24.55
C GLY A 286 24.63 -12.23 -23.30
N GLN A 287 25.60 -11.32 -23.43
CA GLN A 287 26.38 -10.78 -22.30
C GLN A 287 25.58 -9.74 -21.48
N GLU A 288 24.89 -8.81 -22.14
CA GLU A 288 24.01 -7.82 -21.48
C GLU A 288 22.87 -8.49 -20.70
N GLN A 289 22.35 -9.61 -21.23
CA GLN A 289 21.35 -10.39 -20.52
C GLN A 289 21.88 -11.02 -19.23
N ILE A 290 23.13 -11.52 -19.24
CA ILE A 290 23.76 -12.09 -18.04
C ILE A 290 24.07 -10.98 -17.02
N GLU A 291 24.52 -9.81 -17.47
CA GLU A 291 24.74 -8.64 -16.61
C GLU A 291 23.44 -8.21 -15.91
N LYS A 292 22.32 -8.15 -16.63
CA LYS A 292 21.00 -7.84 -16.06
C LYS A 292 20.53 -8.90 -15.06
N ARG A 293 20.81 -10.19 -15.30
CA ARG A 293 20.49 -11.28 -14.35
C ARG A 293 21.40 -11.30 -13.12
N LEU A 294 22.58 -10.69 -13.20
CA LEU A 294 23.47 -10.53 -12.05
C LEU A 294 22.92 -9.46 -11.09
N ASP A 295 22.23 -8.44 -11.61
CA ASP A 295 21.56 -7.44 -10.78
C ASP A 295 20.43 -8.08 -9.96
N GLY A 296 20.50 -7.97 -8.63
CA GLY A 296 19.59 -8.65 -7.71
C GLY A 296 19.84 -10.16 -7.49
N ALA A 297 20.89 -10.73 -8.09
CA ALA A 297 21.28 -12.11 -7.85
C ALA A 297 21.83 -12.33 -6.42
N LYS A 298 21.66 -13.54 -5.90
CA LYS A 298 22.12 -13.90 -4.55
C LYS A 298 23.45 -14.65 -4.59
N LEU A 299 24.47 -14.12 -3.92
CA LEU A 299 25.77 -14.77 -3.77
C LEU A 299 25.62 -16.15 -3.10
N ILE A 300 26.17 -17.18 -3.75
CA ILE A 300 26.30 -18.53 -3.20
C ILE A 300 27.59 -18.56 -2.37
N LYS A 301 27.49 -18.16 -1.09
CA LYS A 301 28.66 -18.00 -0.20
C LYS A 301 29.56 -19.23 -0.10
N SER A 302 28.99 -20.44 -0.20
CA SER A 302 29.74 -21.70 -0.16
C SER A 302 30.66 -21.92 -1.38
N GLU A 303 30.47 -21.15 -2.45
CA GLU A 303 31.20 -21.30 -3.72
C GLU A 303 32.19 -20.16 -3.98
N THR A 304 32.34 -19.23 -3.04
CA THR A 304 33.39 -18.20 -3.11
C THR A 304 34.77 -18.82 -2.90
N LYS A 305 35.69 -18.60 -3.84
CA LYS A 305 37.04 -19.18 -3.81
C LYS A 305 38.09 -18.18 -4.22
N THR A 306 39.20 -18.16 -3.50
CA THR A 306 40.41 -17.47 -3.96
C THR A 306 41.30 -18.48 -4.70
N VAL A 307 41.65 -18.16 -5.94
CA VAL A 307 42.49 -18.98 -6.82
C VAL A 307 43.73 -18.22 -7.23
N THR A 308 44.84 -18.94 -7.37
CA THR A 308 46.12 -18.38 -7.85
C THR A 308 46.38 -18.94 -9.24
N PRO A 309 46.71 -18.10 -10.24
CA PRO A 309 47.10 -18.58 -11.55
C PRO A 309 48.38 -19.41 -11.46
N ASP A 310 48.49 -20.43 -12.30
CA ASP A 310 49.73 -21.17 -12.48
C ASP A 310 50.75 -20.37 -13.32
N ALA A 311 51.91 -20.99 -13.59
CA ALA A 311 52.99 -20.36 -14.34
C ALA A 311 52.61 -20.00 -15.79
N ASP A 312 51.57 -20.65 -16.34
CA ASP A 312 51.06 -20.41 -17.68
C ASP A 312 49.86 -19.43 -17.67
N GLY A 313 49.50 -18.90 -16.50
CA GLY A 313 48.37 -17.97 -16.33
C GLY A 313 47.00 -18.65 -16.29
N MET A 314 46.95 -19.96 -16.01
CA MET A 314 45.69 -20.69 -15.93
C MET A 314 45.18 -20.73 -14.49
N ILE A 315 43.87 -20.52 -14.32
CA ILE A 315 43.18 -20.74 -13.05
C ILE A 315 42.28 -21.98 -13.17
N CYS A 316 42.35 -22.85 -12.17
CA CYS A 316 41.49 -24.03 -12.08
C CYS A 316 40.44 -23.81 -10.99
N ILE A 317 39.17 -23.79 -11.39
CA ILE A 317 38.03 -23.69 -10.49
C ILE A 317 37.35 -25.05 -10.46
N SER A 318 37.14 -25.61 -9.27
CA SER A 318 36.37 -26.85 -9.10
C SER A 318 35.06 -26.50 -8.42
N THR A 319 33.94 -26.63 -9.10
CA THR A 319 32.59 -26.55 -8.53
C THR A 319 32.15 -27.96 -8.08
N PRO A 320 31.00 -28.12 -7.40
CA PRO A 320 30.47 -29.44 -7.08
C PRO A 320 30.22 -30.33 -8.31
N ASP A 321 29.95 -29.70 -9.46
CA ASP A 321 29.50 -30.38 -10.67
C ASP A 321 30.63 -30.59 -11.70
N GLU A 322 31.65 -29.72 -11.70
CA GLU A 322 32.68 -29.70 -12.73
C GLU A 322 34.01 -29.09 -12.29
N LYS A 323 35.05 -29.34 -13.08
CA LYS A 323 36.36 -28.69 -12.95
C LYS A 323 36.63 -27.90 -14.22
N LEU A 324 36.64 -26.58 -14.09
CA LEU A 324 36.82 -25.62 -15.17
C LEU A 324 38.22 -25.03 -15.09
N SER A 325 38.80 -24.76 -16.25
CA SER A 325 40.12 -24.15 -16.40
C SER A 325 39.98 -22.94 -17.30
N TYR A 326 40.37 -21.77 -16.81
CA TYR A 326 40.29 -20.51 -17.55
C TYR A 326 41.67 -19.91 -17.69
N SER A 327 41.96 -19.32 -18.85
CA SER A 327 43.12 -18.44 -18.98
C SER A 327 42.75 -17.06 -18.43
N VAL A 328 43.56 -16.52 -17.52
CA VAL A 328 43.34 -15.14 -17.04
C VAL A 328 43.60 -14.09 -18.11
N SER A 329 44.19 -14.47 -19.26
CA SER A 329 44.41 -13.57 -20.41
C SER A 329 43.16 -13.33 -21.25
N ASP A 330 42.14 -14.18 -21.13
CA ASP A 330 40.94 -14.12 -21.97
C ASP A 330 39.96 -13.02 -21.51
N TRP A 331 40.22 -12.44 -20.33
CA TRP A 331 39.34 -11.51 -19.65
C TRP A 331 40.19 -10.33 -19.13
N ILE A 332 39.79 -9.11 -19.47
CA ILE A 332 40.55 -7.89 -19.11
C ILE A 332 40.12 -7.48 -17.70
N TYR A 333 41.03 -7.59 -16.72
CA TYR A 333 40.76 -7.25 -15.32
C TYR A 333 41.51 -5.98 -14.88
N ASP A 334 40.78 -4.90 -14.64
CA ASP A 334 41.26 -3.88 -13.72
C ASP A 334 41.25 -4.45 -12.28
N VAL A 335 42.27 -4.09 -11.50
CA VAL A 335 42.37 -4.57 -10.11
C VAL A 335 41.15 -4.06 -9.34
N GLY A 336 40.42 -4.98 -8.70
CA GLY A 336 39.23 -4.64 -7.92
C GLY A 336 37.91 -4.76 -8.68
N GLU A 337 37.93 -4.83 -10.01
CA GLU A 337 36.73 -4.98 -10.85
C GLU A 337 36.30 -6.44 -10.94
N GLU A 338 35.00 -6.67 -10.84
CA GLU A 338 34.37 -7.99 -10.98
C GLU A 338 33.87 -8.15 -12.42
N SER A 339 34.29 -9.22 -13.09
CA SER A 339 33.90 -9.51 -14.47
C SER A 339 33.13 -10.82 -14.55
N ILE A 340 32.11 -10.87 -15.40
CA ILE A 340 31.35 -12.09 -15.68
C ILE A 340 32.17 -12.97 -16.61
N ILE A 341 32.45 -14.19 -16.19
CA ILE A 341 33.24 -15.16 -16.96
C ILE A 341 32.37 -16.27 -17.58
N GLY A 342 31.11 -16.36 -17.16
CA GLY A 342 30.16 -17.29 -17.75
C GLY A 342 28.85 -17.42 -16.98
N GLU A 343 27.96 -18.23 -17.54
CA GLU A 343 26.76 -18.74 -16.90
C GLU A 343 26.73 -20.25 -17.11
N ALA A 344 26.46 -21.00 -16.05
CA ALA A 344 26.35 -22.45 -16.09
C ALA A 344 25.05 -22.89 -15.40
N GLY A 345 24.49 -24.02 -15.83
CA GLY A 345 23.29 -24.57 -15.21
C GLY A 345 22.65 -25.68 -16.02
N ASP A 346 21.69 -26.37 -15.40
CA ASP A 346 20.94 -27.48 -16.00
C ASP A 346 19.68 -27.02 -16.76
N GLY A 347 19.56 -25.72 -17.03
CA GLY A 347 18.37 -25.10 -17.62
C GLY A 347 17.23 -24.85 -16.63
N THR A 348 17.42 -25.14 -15.34
CA THR A 348 16.46 -24.81 -14.27
C THR A 348 16.91 -23.59 -13.47
N ALA A 349 15.95 -22.84 -12.94
CA ALA A 349 16.26 -21.68 -12.11
C ALA A 349 17.05 -21.97 -10.83
N GLU A 350 17.01 -23.21 -10.34
CA GLU A 350 17.75 -23.61 -9.14
C GLU A 350 19.17 -24.06 -9.48
N GLY A 351 19.38 -24.59 -10.69
CA GLY A 351 20.67 -24.99 -11.23
C GLY A 351 21.46 -23.89 -11.95
N THR A 352 20.83 -22.77 -12.34
CA THR A 352 21.55 -21.65 -12.97
C THR A 352 22.44 -20.90 -11.98
N ARG A 353 23.69 -20.66 -12.39
CA ARG A 353 24.72 -19.88 -11.71
C ARG A 353 25.39 -18.91 -12.69
N ILE A 354 25.51 -17.65 -12.29
CA ILE A 354 26.35 -16.66 -12.97
C ILE A 354 27.70 -16.65 -12.27
N GLU A 355 28.77 -16.81 -13.06
CA GLU A 355 30.12 -16.94 -12.57
C GLU A 355 30.89 -15.65 -12.81
N THR A 356 31.51 -15.13 -11.75
CA THR A 356 32.34 -13.94 -11.82
C THR A 356 33.76 -14.21 -11.37
N LEU A 357 34.68 -13.40 -11.86
CA LEU A 357 36.06 -13.36 -11.41
C LEU A 357 36.47 -11.92 -11.12
N LYS A 358 37.13 -11.72 -9.99
CA LYS A 358 37.69 -10.44 -9.58
C LYS A 358 39.17 -10.56 -9.30
N LYS A 359 39.99 -9.68 -9.90
CA LYS A 359 41.43 -9.64 -9.65
C LYS A 359 41.73 -8.89 -8.34
N ASN A 360 42.49 -9.53 -7.46
CA ASN A 360 42.92 -8.95 -6.19
C ASN A 360 44.26 -8.20 -6.34
N GLU A 361 44.56 -7.29 -5.42
CA GLU A 361 45.81 -6.51 -5.42
C GLU A 361 47.07 -7.37 -5.33
N ASP A 362 46.98 -8.53 -4.69
CA ASP A 362 48.08 -9.49 -4.51
C ASP A 362 48.33 -10.39 -5.74
N GLY A 363 47.57 -10.19 -6.82
CA GLY A 363 47.68 -10.97 -8.05
C GLY A 363 46.90 -12.30 -8.03
N THR A 364 46.21 -12.61 -6.94
CA THR A 364 45.23 -13.71 -6.90
C THR A 364 43.89 -13.27 -7.49
N PHE A 365 42.98 -14.23 -7.67
CA PHE A 365 41.64 -13.98 -8.19
C PHE A 365 40.58 -14.54 -7.24
N THR A 366 39.49 -13.80 -7.09
CA THR A 366 38.32 -14.23 -6.34
C THR A 366 37.25 -14.68 -7.33
N TYR A 367 36.92 -15.97 -7.32
CA TYR A 367 35.79 -16.55 -8.01
C TYR A 367 34.55 -16.49 -7.12
N GLN A 368 33.43 -16.08 -7.71
CA GLN A 368 32.13 -16.08 -7.06
C GLN A 368 31.06 -16.63 -8.00
N ALA A 369 30.08 -17.33 -7.42
CA ALA A 369 28.90 -17.80 -8.12
C ALA A 369 27.66 -17.14 -7.52
N TYR A 370 26.77 -16.65 -8.39
CA TYR A 370 25.54 -15.97 -8.02
C TYR A 370 24.33 -16.74 -8.57
N ARG A 371 23.28 -16.85 -7.76
CA ARG A 371 22.00 -17.41 -8.20
C ARG A 371 21.07 -16.29 -8.66
N PRO A 372 20.65 -16.24 -9.93
CA PRO A 372 19.71 -15.25 -10.43
C PRO A 372 18.37 -15.30 -9.69
N ALA A 373 17.63 -14.19 -9.68
CA ALA A 373 16.27 -14.21 -9.14
C ALA A 373 15.36 -15.03 -10.07
N LYS A 374 14.41 -15.81 -9.50
CA LYS A 374 13.46 -16.63 -10.28
C LYS A 374 12.65 -15.81 -11.32
N ALA A 375 12.49 -14.51 -11.09
CA ALA A 375 11.80 -13.59 -12.00
C ALA A 375 12.61 -13.22 -13.25
N GLN A 376 13.93 -13.44 -13.27
CA GLN A 376 14.83 -12.99 -14.34
C GLN A 376 15.24 -14.12 -15.31
N LEU A 377 14.64 -15.31 -15.16
CA LEU A 377 14.95 -16.52 -15.94
C LEU A 377 13.81 -16.92 -16.90
N LYS A 378 12.86 -16.01 -17.13
CA LYS A 378 11.74 -16.22 -18.05
C LYS A 378 12.03 -15.64 -19.41
#